data_AF-A0A2N2PYA3-F1
#
_entry.id   AF-A0A2N2PYA3-F1
#
_cell.length_a   1.000
_cell.length_b   1.000
_cell.length_c   1.000
_cell.angle_alpha   90.00
_cell.angle_beta   90.00
_cell.angle_gamma   90.00
#
_symmetry.space_group_name_H-M   'P 1'
#
loop_
_entity.id
_entity.type
_entity.pdbx_description
1 polymer ?
#
loop_
_entity_poly.entity_id
_entity_poly.type
_entity_poly.pdbx_seq_one_letter_code
_entity_poly.pdbx_strand_id
1 'polypeptide(L)' 'MWAILMKKVWDIDALKCPQCGGRMNVVSVIERPSVIMRILDHLELWEEEEPKPPPETLEMVCEPDTDYLS' A
#
# COMPACT_ATOMS: atom_id res chain seq x y z
N MET A 1 -4.73 12.37 5.03
CA MET A 1 -4.81 11.30 6.06
C MET A 1 -4.10 10.01 5.63
N TRP A 2 -4.22 9.53 4.38
CA TRP A 2 -3.53 8.31 3.90
C TRP A 2 -1.99 8.35 3.93
N ALA A 3 -1.36 9.45 3.51
CA ALA A 3 0.10 9.54 3.43
C ALA A 3 0.81 9.36 4.78
N ILE A 4 0.15 9.78 5.88
CA ILE A 4 0.68 9.58 7.24
C ILE A 4 0.70 8.09 7.59
N LEU A 5 -0.32 7.33 7.16
CA LEU A 5 -0.40 5.89 7.41
C LEU A 5 0.67 5.13 6.63
N MET A 6 0.90 5.50 5.36
CA MET A 6 1.99 4.92 4.57
C MET A 6 3.34 5.11 5.25
N LYS A 7 3.60 6.29 5.81
CA LYS A 7 4.83 6.56 6.55
C LYS A 7 4.93 5.75 7.84
N LYS A 8 3.83 5.57 8.57
CA LYS A 8 3.85 4.85 9.85
C LYS A 8 4.00 3.34 9.69
N VAL A 9 3.31 2.75 8.71
CA VAL A 9 3.25 1.29 8.55
C VAL A 9 4.40 0.79 7.68
N TRP A 10 4.77 1.54 6.66
CA TRP A 10 5.71 1.10 5.62
C TRP A 10 6.99 1.96 5.54
N ASP A 11 7.13 2.98 6.37
CA ASP A 11 8.21 3.98 6.33
C ASP A 11 8.32 4.79 5.01
N ILE A 12 7.30 4.71 4.15
CA ILE A 12 7.24 5.40 2.85
C ILE A 12 6.68 6.82 3.00
N ASP A 13 7.46 7.85 2.61
CA ASP A 13 6.94 9.23 2.48
C ASP A 13 6.40 9.47 1.07
N ALA A 14 5.10 9.26 0.90
CA ALA A 14 4.41 9.37 -0.39
C ALA A 14 4.35 10.81 -0.95
N LEU A 15 4.73 11.84 -0.18
CA LEU A 15 4.77 13.23 -0.65
C LEU A 15 6.19 13.75 -0.84
N LYS A 16 7.21 12.88 -0.77
CA LYS A 16 8.58 13.25 -1.13
C LYS A 16 8.80 12.95 -2.61
N CYS A 17 9.24 13.95 -3.37
CA CYS A 17 9.58 13.76 -4.78
C CYS A 17 10.80 12.81 -4.91
N PRO A 18 10.70 11.73 -5.70
CA PRO A 18 11.81 10.78 -5.86
C PRO A 18 13.00 11.36 -6.62
N GLN A 19 12.80 12.40 -7.44
CA GLN A 19 13.88 13.01 -8.22
C GLN A 19 14.66 14.09 -7.46
N CYS A 20 13.96 14.99 -6.76
CA CYS A 20 14.60 16.15 -6.12
C CYS A 20 14.47 16.16 -4.58
N GLY A 21 13.69 15.26 -3.99
CA GLY A 21 13.45 15.22 -2.54
C GLY A 21 12.52 16.30 -2.00
N GLY A 22 12.00 17.20 -2.86
CA GLY A 22 11.05 18.24 -2.46
C GLY A 22 9.67 17.71 -2.04
N ARG A 23 8.89 18.55 -1.37
CA ARG A 23 7.53 18.21 -0.94
C ARG A 23 6.51 18.37 -2.07
N MET A 24 5.82 17.30 -2.41
CA MET A 24 4.71 17.27 -3.37
C MET A 24 3.39 17.65 -2.68
N ASN A 25 2.44 18.15 -3.49
CA ASN A 25 1.10 18.54 -3.05
C ASN A 25 0.04 17.69 -3.77
N VAL A 26 -1.02 17.34 -3.05
CA VAL A 26 -2.18 16.64 -3.63
C VAL A 26 -3.04 17.66 -4.38
N VAL A 27 -3.23 17.45 -5.69
CA VAL A 27 -4.02 18.35 -6.54
C VAL A 27 -5.46 17.88 -6.73
N SER A 28 -5.70 16.57 -6.72
CA SER A 28 -7.02 15.97 -6.90
C SER A 28 -7.05 14.53 -6.41
N VAL A 29 -8.24 14.03 -6.08
CA VAL A 29 -8.51 12.61 -5.85
C VAL A 29 -9.38 12.10 -6.99
N ILE A 30 -9.03 10.94 -7.56
CA ILE A 30 -9.74 10.34 -8.69
C ILE A 30 -10.34 9.02 -8.22
N GLU A 31 -11.67 8.90 -8.27
CA GLU A 31 -12.39 7.72 -7.79
C GLU A 31 -13.02 6.90 -8.92
N ARG A 32 -13.11 7.45 -10.14
CA ARG A 32 -13.74 6.76 -11.28
C ARG A 32 -12.77 5.75 -11.90
N PRO A 33 -13.09 4.44 -11.92
CA PRO A 33 -12.18 3.41 -12.43
C PRO A 33 -11.73 3.65 -13.87
N SER A 34 -12.65 4.06 -14.75
CA SER A 34 -12.34 4.33 -16.16
C SER A 34 -11.35 5.49 -16.36
N VAL A 35 -11.33 6.47 -15.46
CA VAL A 35 -10.37 7.57 -15.51
C VAL A 35 -9.00 7.11 -15.02
N ILE A 36 -8.98 6.33 -13.94
CA ILE A 36 -7.75 5.73 -13.40
C ILE A 36 -7.07 4.86 -14.47
N MET A 37 -7.82 3.96 -15.12
CA MET A 37 -7.31 3.09 -16.18
C MET A 37 -6.69 3.90 -17.32
N ARG A 38 -7.40 4.94 -17.82
CA ARG A 38 -6.89 5.78 -18.92
C ARG A 38 -5.61 6.52 -18.57
N ILE A 39 -5.46 6.97 -17.32
CA ILE A 39 -4.23 7.64 -16.86
C ILE A 39 -3.08 6.64 -16.79
N LEU A 40 -3.31 5.47 -16.19
CA LEU A 40 -2.26 4.46 -16.04
C LEU A 40 -1.80 3.91 -17.39
N ASP A 41 -2.74 3.67 -18.32
CA ASP A 41 -2.44 3.23 -19.69
C ASP A 41 -1.58 4.27 -20.44
N HIS A 42 -1.92 5.56 -20.33
CA HIS A 42 -1.12 6.64 -20.93
C HIS A 42 0.29 6.76 -20.36
N LEU A 43 0.48 6.36 -19.10
CA LEU A 43 1.78 6.36 -18.42
C LEU A 43 2.54 5.04 -18.59
N GLU A 44 2.00 4.07 -19.32
CA GLU A 44 2.54 2.70 -19.44
C GLU A 44 2.72 2.01 -18.07
N LEU A 45 1.87 2.34 -17.10
CA LEU A 45 1.87 1.79 -15.73
C LEU A 45 0.74 0.77 -15.50
N TRP A 46 -0.07 0.50 -16.51
CA TRP A 46 -1.13 -0.51 -16.40
C TRP A 46 -0.54 -1.90 -16.62
N GLU A 47 -0.37 -2.66 -15.53
CA GLU A 47 -0.01 -4.08 -15.57
C GLU A 47 -1.28 -4.91 -15.33
N GLU A 48 -1.59 -5.84 -16.23
CA GLU A 48 -2.61 -6.86 -15.96
C GLU A 48 -2.09 -7.75 -14.82
N GLU A 49 -2.69 -7.64 -13.63
CA GLU A 49 -2.31 -8.52 -12.51
C GLU A 49 -2.61 -9.98 -12.89
N GLU A 50 -1.55 -10.80 -12.92
CA GLU A 50 -1.74 -12.25 -12.91
C GLU A 50 -2.38 -12.68 -11.58
N PRO A 51 -3.27 -13.68 -11.59
CA PRO A 51 -3.94 -14.14 -10.38
C PRO A 51 -2.89 -14.57 -9.34
N LYS A 52 -2.86 -13.87 -8.19
CA LYS A 52 -1.99 -14.22 -7.08
C LYS A 52 -2.30 -15.64 -6.61
N PRO A 53 -1.28 -16.49 -6.37
CA PRO A 53 -1.50 -17.80 -5.78
C PRO A 53 -2.17 -17.64 -4.40
N PRO A 54 -3.02 -18.60 -3.99
CA PRO A 54 -3.65 -18.55 -2.69
C PRO A 54 -2.59 -18.46 -1.58
N PRO A 55 -2.86 -17.70 -0.49
CA PRO A 55 -1.90 -17.55 0.59
C PRO A 55 -1.59 -18.90 1.23
N GLU A 56 -0.31 -19.14 1.55
CA GLU A 56 0.09 -20.30 2.36
C GLU A 56 -0.54 -20.19 3.76
N THR A 57 -1.13 -21.29 4.23
CA THR A 57 -1.73 -21.37 5.57
C THR A 57 -0.61 -21.34 6.61
N LEU A 58 -0.41 -20.17 7.22
CA LEU A 58 0.40 -20.05 8.43
C LEU A 58 -0.41 -20.65 9.60
N GLU A 59 0.04 -21.80 10.12
CA GLU A 59 -0.47 -22.34 11.38
C GLU A 59 -0.09 -21.38 12.51
N MET A 60 -1.04 -20.55 12.93
CA MET A 60 -0.88 -19.65 14.06
C MET A 60 -0.94 -20.49 15.35
N VAL A 61 0.22 -20.93 15.83
CA VAL A 61 0.35 -21.58 17.14
C VAL A 61 0.25 -20.49 18.20
N CYS A 62 -0.92 -20.34 18.83
CA CYS A 62 -1.02 -19.61 20.09
C CYS A 62 -0.42 -20.50 21.18
N GLU A 63 0.81 -20.24 21.61
CA GLU A 63 1.30 -20.77 22.88
C GLU A 63 0.44 -20.16 24.00
N PRO A 64 -0.22 -20.97 24.85
CA PRO A 64 -0.94 -20.42 25.99
C PRO A 64 0.07 -19.88 27.01
N ASP A 65 0.00 -18.58 27.31
CA ASP A 65 0.76 -17.95 28.39
C ASP A 65 0.35 -18.58 29.74
N THR A 66 1.10 -19.58 30.21
CA THR A 66 0.83 -20.31 31.46
C THR A 66 1.23 -19.54 32.72
N ASP A 67 1.73 -18.31 32.59
CA ASP A 67 2.28 -17.52 33.69
C ASP A 67 1.21 -16.81 34.54
N TYR A 68 -0.07 -16.92 34.19
CA TYR A 68 -1.19 -16.27 34.90
C TYR A 68 -1.72 -17.03 36.14
N LEU A 69 -1.19 -18.22 36.45
CA LEU A 69 -1.64 -19.05 37.58
C LEU A 69 -0.57 -19.28 38.67
N SER A 70 0.47 -18.45 38.73
CA SER A 70 1.44 -18.45 39.85
C SER A 70 1.26 -17.25 40.77
#